data_AF-A0A1F6IAR2-F1
#
_entry.id   AF-A0A1F6IAR2-F1
#
_cell.length_a   1.000
_cell.length_b   1.000
_cell.length_c   1.000
_cell.angle_alpha   90.00
_cell.angle_beta   90.00
_cell.angle_gamma   90.00
#
_symmetry.space_group_name_H-M   'P 1'
#
loop_
_entity.id
_entity.type
_entity.pdbx_description
1 polymer ?
#
loop_
_entity_poly.entity_id
_entity_poly.type
_entity_poly.pdbx_seq_one_letter_code
_entity_poly.pdbx_strand_id
1 'polypeptide(L)' 'MSELNNSQLKQLAEFLSNLALLFFAGSIITPLFTEFNRPDPFTIVSGFISTLAFLTASMIILRGVKKDD' A
#
# COMPACT_ATOMS: atom_id res chain seq x y z
N MET A 1 9.90 -10.82 -22.22
CA MET A 1 9.34 -9.96 -21.14
C MET A 1 10.25 -8.75 -21.05
N SER A 2 9.74 -7.54 -21.24
CA SER A 2 10.55 -6.33 -21.04
C SER A 2 10.77 -6.18 -19.54
N GLU A 3 12.02 -6.22 -19.10
CA GLU A 3 12.36 -5.88 -17.72
C GLU A 3 12.11 -4.39 -17.49
N LEU A 4 11.54 -4.05 -16.34
CA LEU A 4 11.32 -2.66 -15.95
C LEU A 4 12.66 -2.05 -15.55
N ASN A 5 12.92 -0.80 -15.96
CA ASN A 5 14.12 -0.09 -15.53
C ASN A 5 13.97 0.50 -14.11
N ASN A 6 15.09 0.93 -13.50
CA ASN A 6 15.11 1.46 -12.13
C ASN A 6 14.14 2.65 -11.92
N SER A 7 13.94 3.50 -12.93
CA SER A 7 12.99 4.63 -12.83
C SER A 7 11.54 4.14 -12.76
N GLN A 8 11.17 3.17 -13.61
CA GLN A 8 9.85 2.54 -13.60
C GLN A 8 9.59 1.78 -12.28
N LEU A 9 10.61 1.10 -11.74
CA LEU A 9 10.53 0.42 -10.45
C LEU A 9 10.34 1.41 -9.29
N LYS A 10 11.04 2.56 -9.30
CA LYS A 10 10.84 3.63 -8.32
C LYS A 10 9.40 4.17 -8.36
N GLN A 11 8.88 4.49 -9.56
CA GLN A 11 7.51 4.95 -9.73
C GLN A 11 6.47 3.91 -9.29
N LEU A 12 6.71 2.63 -9.60
CA LEU A 12 5.84 1.54 -9.14
C LEU A 12 5.84 1.42 -7.61
N ALA A 13 7.00 1.54 -6.97
CA ALA A 13 7.09 1.50 -5.52
C ALA A 13 6.37 2.69 -4.85
N GLU A 14 6.48 3.89 -5.42
CA GLU A 14 5.74 5.07 -4.95
C GLU A 14 4.23 4.88 -5.11
N PHE A 15 3.79 4.37 -6.27
CA PHE A 15 2.39 4.04 -6.51
C PHE A 15 1.84 3.05 -5.47
N LEU A 16 2.58 1.98 -5.18
CA LEU A 16 2.19 1.00 -4.17
C LEU A 16 2.16 1.59 -2.77
N SER A 17 3.11 2.47 -2.43
CA SER A 17 3.10 3.19 -1.14
C SER A 17 1.86 4.07 -1.00
N ASN A 18 1.49 4.81 -2.05
CA ASN A 18 0.30 5.64 -2.07
C ASN A 18 -1.00 4.82 -1.98
N LEU A 19 -1.07 3.67 -2.67
CA LEU A 19 -2.19 2.75 -2.51
C LEU A 19 -2.29 2.25 -1.06
N ALA A 20 -1.17 1.89 -0.43
CA ALA A 20 -1.22 1.46 0.96
C ALA A 20 -1.80 2.53 1.89
N LEU A 21 -1.40 3.79 1.70
CA LEU A 21 -1.96 4.91 2.45
C LEU A 21 -3.46 5.10 2.21
N LEU A 22 -3.91 4.93 0.96
CA LEU A 22 -5.33 5.01 0.62
C LEU A 22 -6.15 3.92 1.34
N PHE A 23 -5.69 2.67 1.32
CA PHE A 23 -6.36 1.57 2.02
C PHE A 23 -6.35 1.77 3.54
N PHE A 24 -5.24 2.24 4.09
CA PHE A 24 -5.15 2.58 5.51
C PHE A 24 -6.15 3.68 5.89
N ALA A 25 -6.17 4.78 5.13
CA ALA A 25 -7.06 5.90 5.40
C ALA A 25 -8.54 5.51 5.22
N GLY A 26 -8.87 4.80 4.15
CA GLY A 26 -10.25 4.42 3.82
C GLY A 26 -10.83 3.36 4.77
N SER A 27 -10.04 2.35 5.11
CA SER A 27 -10.54 1.19 5.86
C SER A 27 -10.30 1.25 7.36
N ILE A 28 -9.32 2.03 7.82
CA ILE A 28 -8.95 2.10 9.25
C ILE A 28 -9.26 3.49 9.82
N ILE A 29 -8.85 4.56 9.15
CA ILE A 29 -9.01 5.92 9.68
C ILE A 29 -10.45 6.41 9.52
N THR A 30 -11.02 6.35 8.30
CA THR A 30 -12.35 6.88 7.99
C THR A 30 -13.45 6.32 8.90
N PRO A 31 -13.49 5.01 9.21
CA PRO A 31 -14.50 4.46 10.13
C PRO A 31 -14.41 4.97 11.57
N LEU A 32 -13.28 5.55 12.00
CA LEU A 32 -13.13 6.16 13.32
C LEU A 32 -13.82 7.53 13.42
N PHE A 33 -13.98 8.21 12.29
CA PHE A 33 -14.52 9.58 12.21
C PHE A 33 -15.91 9.67 11.60
N THR A 34 -16.42 8.55 11.08
CA THR A 34 -17.74 8.50 10.47
C THR A 34 -18.71 7.80 11.41
N GLU A 35 -19.87 8.41 11.66
CA GLU A 35 -20.93 7.87 12.54
C GLU A 35 -21.61 6.61 11.99
N PHE A 36 -21.02 5.95 10.97
CA PHE A 36 -21.57 4.73 10.42
C PHE A 36 -21.62 3.64 11.50
N ASN A 37 -22.78 2.98 11.59
CA ASN A 37 -23.01 1.77 12.35
C ASN A 37 -21.76 0.90 12.36
N ARG A 38 -21.16 0.73 13.55
CA ARG A 38 -20.04 -0.17 13.90
C ARG A 38 -19.18 -0.61 12.71
N PRO A 39 -17.92 -0.14 12.61
CA PRO A 39 -17.01 -0.51 11.53
C PRO A 39 -17.05 -2.02 11.26
N ASP A 40 -17.36 -2.40 10.02
CA ASP A 40 -17.38 -3.80 9.63
C ASP A 40 -15.97 -4.39 9.84
N PRO A 41 -15.80 -5.39 10.74
CA PRO A 41 -14.50 -5.96 11.03
C PRO A 41 -13.82 -6.53 9.77
N PHE A 42 -14.59 -7.02 8.80
CA PHE A 42 -14.04 -7.56 7.57
C PHE A 42 -13.39 -6.46 6.71
N THR A 43 -14.03 -5.30 6.61
CA THR A 43 -13.48 -4.11 5.93
C THR A 43 -12.19 -3.62 6.60
N ILE A 44 -12.13 -3.57 7.94
CA ILE A 44 -10.90 -3.18 8.66
C ILE A 44 -9.77 -4.16 8.39
N VAL A 45 -10.03 -5.47 8.55
CA VAL A 45 -9.02 -6.52 8.41
C VAL A 45 -8.50 -6.57 6.97
N SER A 46 -9.39 -6.55 5.98
CA SER A 46 -8.99 -6.55 4.57
C SER A 46 -8.17 -5.30 4.22
N GLY A 47 -8.59 -4.11 4.66
CA GLY A 47 -7.82 -2.88 4.47
C GLY A 47 -6.44 -2.90 5.13
N PHE A 48 -6.34 -3.46 6.34
CA PHE A 48 -5.06 -3.64 7.03
C PHE A 48 -4.12 -4.59 6.26
N ILE A 49 -4.62 -5.74 5.82
CA ILE A 49 -3.85 -6.71 5.04
C ILE A 49 -3.39 -6.08 3.72
N SER A 50 -4.27 -5.38 3.00
CA SER A 50 -3.92 -4.68 1.75
C SER A 50 -2.86 -3.61 1.98
N THR A 51 -2.99 -2.82 3.06
CA THR A 51 -1.99 -1.82 3.46
C THR A 51 -0.62 -2.45 3.65
N LEU A 52 -0.54 -3.54 4.44
CA LEU A 52 0.71 -4.25 4.70
C LEU A 52 1.30 -4.86 3.43
N ALA A 53 0.46 -5.47 2.59
CA ALA A 53 0.91 -6.09 1.34
C ALA A 53 1.54 -5.06 0.41
N PHE A 54 0.88 -3.91 0.20
CA PHE A 54 1.38 -2.86 -0.68
C PHE A 54 2.63 -2.15 -0.13
N LEU A 55 2.69 -1.88 1.19
CA LEU A 55 3.90 -1.35 1.82
C LEU A 55 5.07 -2.32 1.70
N THR A 56 4.83 -3.61 1.95
CA THR A 56 5.88 -4.63 1.87
C THR A 56 6.38 -4.77 0.43
N ALA A 57 5.49 -4.81 -0.55
CA ALA A 57 5.85 -4.85 -1.97
C ALA A 57 6.66 -3.61 -2.37
N SER A 58 6.22 -2.42 -1.98
CA SER A 58 6.93 -1.16 -2.20
C SER A 58 8.35 -1.19 -1.61
N MET A 59 8.50 -1.65 -0.37
CA MET A 59 9.80 -1.76 0.30
C MET A 59 10.73 -2.78 -0.38
N ILE A 60 10.21 -3.93 -0.82
CA ILE A 60 11.00 -4.95 -1.54
C ILE A 60 11.52 -4.37 -2.85
N ILE A 61 10.67 -3.69 -3.62
CA ILE A 61 11.05 -3.07 -4.90
C ILE A 61 12.12 -2.00 -4.66
N LEU A 62 11.93 -1.10 -3.69
CA LEU A 62 12.92 -0.05 -3.37
C LEU A 62 14.26 -0.62 -2.90
N ARG A 63 14.24 -1.72 -2.14
CA ARG A 63 15.48 -2.41 -1.73
C ARG A 63 16.21 -3.03 -2.91
N GLY A 64 15.47 -3.60 -3.87
CA GLY A 64 16.03 -4.10 -5.12
C GLY A 64 16.72 -2.99 -5.90
N VAL A 65 16.02 -1.87 -6.14
CA VAL A 65 16.56 -0.74 -6.89
C VAL A 65 17.80 -0.13 -6.22
N LYS A 66 17.82 0.01 -4.87
CA LYS A 66 18.99 0.51 -4.14
C LYS A 66 20.22 -0.39 -4.21
N LYS A 67 20.06 -1.68 -4.52
CA LYS A 67 21.17 -2.62 -4.65
C LYS A 67 21.87 -2.49 -6.01
N ASP A 68 21.15 -1.98 -7.01
CA ASP A 68 21.60 -1.88 -8.39
C ASP A 68 22.08 -0.45 -8.77
N ASP A 69 21.90 0.53 -7.87
CA ASP A 69 22.47 1.90 -7.94
C ASP A 69 23.87 1.93 -7.28
#